data_AF-A0A956MQQ5-F1
#
_entry.id   AF-A0A956MQQ5-F1
#
_cell.length_a   1.000
_cell.length_b   1.000
_cell.length_c   1.000
_cell.angle_alpha   90.00
_cell.angle_beta   90.00
_cell.angle_gamma   90.00
#
_symmetry.space_group_name_H-M   'P 1'
#
loop_
_entity.id
_entity.type
_entity.pdbx_description
1 polymer ?
#
loop_
_entity_poly.entity_id
_entity_poly.type
_entity_poly.pdbx_seq_one_letter_code
_entity_poly.pdbx_strand_id
1 'polypeptide(L)'
;MKKIVILFTWCALLLSCVQEQKQTPQMAATTDNGEWFFLQKEDLAAGTHHTRHAEIFGTYVDGYNDLVLRGIDKVQQSAMDGGGYFIGLKADPPESPVGYPLQLFGKPLLEPPRSTSYCSGATYSAFVEMLNMLYGDSLQELSADRLEALRMQEPDGGRREDEIKFWGKWNDDGFGNHFALVQYSQMGTTIKPIHARPGDFMNISWKKGGGHSVVFLGWYIDENGGKNVVYWSSQTGTNGFGDQVVPIERIKSVKIVRLTDPDALYRFDIATQVDDSIPGDEIEL
;
A
#
# COMPACT_ATOMS: atom_id res chain seq x y z
N MET A 1 -6.10 -59.51 66.49
CA MET A 1 -6.25 -59.25 65.04
C MET A 1 -6.87 -57.87 64.84
N LYS A 2 -6.07 -56.85 64.54
CA LYS A 2 -6.54 -55.50 64.18
C LYS A 2 -5.89 -55.11 62.85
N LYS A 3 -6.73 -54.79 61.87
CA LYS A 3 -6.38 -54.56 60.47
C LYS A 3 -5.63 -53.24 60.32
N ILE A 4 -4.49 -53.29 59.61
CA ILE A 4 -3.75 -52.13 59.13
C ILE A 4 -4.48 -51.64 57.87
N VAL A 5 -4.91 -50.38 57.86
CA VAL A 5 -5.45 -49.69 56.68
C VAL A 5 -4.33 -48.79 56.16
N ILE A 6 -3.79 -49.11 54.99
CA ILE A 6 -2.80 -48.29 54.27
C ILE A 6 -3.59 -47.31 53.40
N LEU A 7 -3.46 -46.02 53.69
CA LEU A 7 -4.05 -44.94 52.91
C LEU A 7 -3.08 -44.57 51.77
N PHE A 8 -3.44 -44.92 50.53
CA PHE A 8 -2.71 -44.45 49.34
C PHE A 8 -3.11 -43.00 49.04
N THR A 9 -2.18 -42.08 49.21
CA THR A 9 -2.34 -40.67 48.78
C THR A 9 -1.86 -40.57 47.33
N TRP A 10 -2.79 -40.29 46.41
CA TRP A 10 -2.48 -40.00 45.01
C TRP A 10 -1.96 -38.55 44.89
N CYS A 11 -0.70 -38.39 44.50
CA CYS A 11 -0.15 -37.12 44.02
C CYS A 11 -0.61 -36.87 42.59
N ALA A 12 -1.51 -35.91 42.38
CA ALA A 12 -1.80 -35.37 41.06
C ALA A 12 -0.79 -34.25 40.74
N LEU A 13 0.17 -34.55 39.86
CA LEU A 13 1.04 -33.55 39.25
C LEU A 13 0.23 -32.82 38.16
N LEU A 14 -0.17 -31.58 38.45
CA LEU A 14 -0.71 -30.66 37.45
C LEU A 14 0.45 -30.11 36.62
N LEU A 15 0.69 -30.71 35.46
CA LEU A 15 1.50 -30.11 34.40
C LEU A 15 0.68 -28.95 33.80
N SER A 16 0.94 -27.73 34.27
CA SER A 16 0.47 -26.51 33.62
C SER A 16 1.23 -26.33 32.31
N CYS A 17 0.59 -26.63 31.18
CA CYS A 17 1.01 -26.13 29.87
C CYS A 17 0.94 -24.59 29.92
N VAL A 18 2.09 -23.95 30.08
CA VAL A 18 2.24 -22.53 29.76
C VAL A 18 2.19 -22.45 28.24
N GLN A 19 1.03 -22.13 27.68
CA GLN A 19 0.95 -21.67 26.31
C GLN A 19 1.72 -20.35 26.23
N GLU A 20 2.85 -20.39 25.55
CA GLU A 20 3.61 -19.22 25.16
C GLU A 20 2.70 -18.37 24.26
N GLN A 21 2.11 -17.33 24.86
CA GLN A 21 1.29 -16.38 24.15
C GLN A 21 2.24 -15.59 23.24
N LYS A 22 2.39 -16.01 21.98
CA LYS A 22 3.09 -15.23 20.96
C LYS A 22 2.49 -13.82 21.02
N GLN A 23 3.27 -12.85 21.49
CA GLN A 23 2.89 -11.45 21.39
C GLN A 23 2.61 -11.20 19.91
N THR A 24 1.35 -10.92 19.56
CA THR A 24 1.02 -10.35 18.27
C THR A 24 1.89 -9.10 18.13
N PRO A 25 2.75 -9.00 17.09
CA PRO A 25 3.55 -7.81 16.88
C PRO A 25 2.62 -6.60 16.93
N GLN A 26 2.95 -5.63 17.78
CA GLN A 26 2.18 -4.40 17.85
C GLN A 26 2.28 -3.73 16.48
N MET A 27 1.14 -3.55 15.81
CA MET A 27 1.08 -2.84 14.53
C MET A 27 1.64 -1.42 14.73
N ALA A 28 2.68 -1.08 13.97
CA ALA A 28 3.39 0.18 14.08
C ALA A 28 3.91 0.63 12.71
N ALA A 29 4.40 1.86 12.63
CA ALA A 29 5.09 2.35 11.44
C ALA A 29 6.43 1.66 11.26
N THR A 30 6.79 1.33 10.01
CA THR A 30 8.11 0.80 9.67
C THR A 30 9.21 1.80 9.98
N THR A 31 10.25 1.33 10.65
CA THR A 31 11.46 2.12 10.91
C THR A 31 12.55 1.86 9.88
N ASP A 32 13.41 2.85 9.65
CA ASP A 32 14.63 2.70 8.87
C ASP A 32 15.88 2.93 9.74
N ASN A 33 17.06 2.57 9.20
CA ASN A 33 18.34 2.70 9.89
C ASN A 33 19.11 3.98 9.53
N GLY A 34 18.48 4.92 8.81
CA GLY A 34 19.12 6.15 8.34
C GLY A 34 19.95 5.99 7.06
N GLU A 35 20.04 4.79 6.50
CA GLU A 35 20.85 4.50 5.31
C GLU A 35 19.99 4.12 4.11
N TRP A 36 20.56 4.29 2.91
CA TRP A 36 19.95 3.82 1.67
C TRP A 36 19.68 2.32 1.72
N PHE A 37 18.46 1.93 1.38
CA PHE A 37 18.07 0.53 1.28
C PHE A 37 18.20 0.03 -0.17
N PHE A 38 18.93 -1.05 -0.36
CA PHE A 38 19.11 -1.68 -1.67
C PHE A 38 18.58 -3.10 -1.69
N LEU A 39 17.81 -3.42 -2.73
CA LEU A 39 17.44 -4.78 -3.06
C LEU A 39 18.64 -5.58 -3.55
N GLN A 40 18.62 -6.87 -3.24
CA GLN A 40 19.51 -7.83 -3.85
C GLN A 40 18.94 -8.27 -5.20
N LYS A 41 19.79 -8.76 -6.10
CA LYS A 41 19.36 -9.26 -7.41
C LYS A 41 18.33 -10.38 -7.28
N GLU A 42 18.48 -11.21 -6.25
CA GLU A 42 17.62 -12.34 -5.94
C GLU A 42 16.19 -11.91 -5.61
N ASP A 43 16.01 -10.70 -5.05
CA ASP A 43 14.68 -10.16 -4.73
C ASP A 43 13.85 -9.90 -6.02
N LEU A 44 14.52 -9.73 -7.17
CA LEU A 44 13.89 -9.49 -8.47
C LEU A 44 13.59 -10.80 -9.24
N ALA A 45 13.95 -11.96 -8.67
CA ALA A 45 13.86 -13.25 -9.36
C ALA A 45 12.41 -13.70 -9.61
N ALA A 46 11.44 -13.13 -8.90
CA ALA A 46 10.02 -13.42 -9.10
C ALA A 46 9.45 -12.82 -10.39
N GLY A 47 10.18 -11.92 -11.05
CA GLY A 47 9.79 -11.29 -12.31
C GLY A 47 8.76 -10.17 -12.13
N THR A 48 8.13 -9.73 -13.22
CA THR A 48 7.21 -8.58 -13.20
C THR A 48 5.86 -8.87 -12.55
N HIS A 49 5.38 -10.12 -12.62
CA HIS A 49 4.03 -10.46 -12.20
C HIS A 49 4.04 -11.61 -11.18
N HIS A 50 3.76 -11.30 -9.92
CA HIS A 50 3.72 -12.27 -8.83
C HIS A 50 2.94 -11.76 -7.62
N THR A 51 2.56 -12.66 -6.73
CA THR A 51 1.86 -12.34 -5.47
C THR A 51 2.71 -12.66 -4.24
N ARG A 52 4.01 -12.41 -4.39
CA ARG A 52 5.04 -12.69 -3.39
C ARG A 52 5.69 -11.41 -2.86
N HIS A 53 5.03 -10.25 -2.94
CA HIS A 53 5.61 -8.98 -2.50
C HIS A 53 5.84 -8.97 -0.99
N ALA A 54 4.86 -9.43 -0.20
CA ALA A 54 5.04 -9.54 1.25
C ALA A 54 6.08 -10.61 1.61
N GLU A 55 6.15 -11.70 0.86
CA GLU A 55 7.15 -12.76 1.07
C GLU A 55 8.58 -12.27 0.83
N ILE A 56 8.80 -11.52 -0.25
CA ILE A 56 10.12 -11.10 -0.70
C ILE A 56 10.52 -9.81 0.01
N PHE A 57 9.75 -8.74 -0.21
CA PHE A 57 10.10 -7.41 0.26
C PHE A 57 9.71 -7.18 1.73
N GLY A 58 8.75 -7.95 2.26
CA GLY A 58 8.36 -7.92 3.67
C GLY A 58 9.46 -8.43 4.61
N THR A 59 10.51 -9.07 4.09
CA THR A 59 11.69 -9.44 4.89
C THR A 59 12.48 -8.23 5.39
N TYR A 60 12.31 -7.06 4.74
CA TYR A 60 13.04 -5.82 5.03
C TYR A 60 12.24 -4.81 5.84
N VAL A 61 10.97 -5.08 6.12
CA VAL A 61 10.05 -4.16 6.76
C VAL A 61 9.16 -4.88 7.75
N ASP A 62 8.57 -4.14 8.66
CA ASP A 62 7.58 -4.61 9.61
C ASP A 62 6.36 -3.68 9.63
N GLY A 63 5.35 -4.04 10.41
CA GLY A 63 4.22 -3.15 10.66
C GLY A 63 3.40 -2.80 9.42
N TYR A 64 3.08 -1.52 9.24
CA TYR A 64 2.16 -1.09 8.18
C TYR A 64 2.66 -1.33 6.76
N ASN A 65 3.97 -1.19 6.49
CA ASN A 65 4.48 -1.43 5.15
C ASN A 65 4.36 -2.90 4.73
N ASP A 66 4.58 -3.84 5.65
CA ASP A 66 4.32 -5.28 5.38
C ASP A 66 2.84 -5.50 5.00
N LEU A 67 1.89 -4.84 5.68
CA LEU A 67 0.48 -4.91 5.29
C LEU A 67 0.20 -4.25 3.93
N VAL A 68 0.90 -3.17 3.57
CA VAL A 68 0.80 -2.58 2.22
C VAL A 68 1.27 -3.59 1.18
N LEU A 69 2.38 -4.29 1.40
CA LEU A 69 2.87 -5.34 0.48
C LEU A 69 1.86 -6.49 0.34
N ARG A 70 1.19 -6.90 1.43
CA ARG A 70 0.09 -7.86 1.36
C ARG A 70 -1.11 -7.32 0.59
N GLY A 71 -1.39 -6.02 0.73
CA GLY A 71 -2.38 -5.30 -0.08
C GLY A 71 -2.04 -5.36 -1.57
N ILE A 72 -0.77 -5.17 -1.95
CA ILE A 72 -0.30 -5.37 -3.33
C ILE A 72 -0.59 -6.80 -3.78
N ASP A 73 -0.22 -7.81 -2.99
CA ASP A 73 -0.45 -9.21 -3.34
C ASP A 73 -1.94 -9.49 -3.56
N LYS A 74 -2.81 -8.90 -2.75
CA LYS A 74 -4.27 -9.02 -2.91
C LYS A 74 -4.76 -8.39 -4.21
N VAL A 75 -4.26 -7.21 -4.57
CA VAL A 75 -4.61 -6.52 -5.82
C VAL A 75 -4.07 -7.28 -7.03
N GLN A 76 -2.79 -7.69 -7.02
CA GLN A 76 -2.16 -8.39 -8.13
C GLN A 76 -2.87 -9.71 -8.47
N GLN A 77 -3.43 -10.41 -7.47
CA GLN A 77 -4.23 -11.63 -7.69
C GLN A 77 -5.40 -11.43 -8.67
N SER A 78 -5.94 -10.22 -8.80
CA SER A 78 -7.05 -9.95 -9.72
C SER A 78 -6.60 -9.89 -11.20
N ALA A 79 -5.30 -9.76 -11.46
CA ALA A 79 -4.71 -9.56 -12.79
C ALA A 79 -3.26 -10.07 -12.84
N MET A 80 -3.08 -11.38 -12.72
CA MET A 80 -1.77 -12.02 -12.56
C MET A 80 -0.87 -12.04 -13.79
N ASP A 81 -1.40 -11.89 -14.99
CA ASP A 81 -0.64 -11.98 -16.24
C ASP A 81 -0.38 -10.62 -16.88
N GLY A 82 -0.81 -9.54 -16.22
CA GLY A 82 -0.81 -8.20 -16.81
C GLY A 82 -1.58 -8.15 -18.13
N GLY A 83 -2.51 -9.06 -18.45
CA GLY A 83 -3.13 -9.28 -19.76
C GLY A 83 -4.00 -8.16 -20.36
N GLY A 84 -3.51 -6.92 -20.46
CA GLY A 84 -4.21 -5.80 -21.09
C GLY A 84 -5.06 -4.99 -20.10
N TYR A 85 -4.73 -5.06 -18.81
CA TYR A 85 -5.42 -4.34 -17.75
C TYR A 85 -4.98 -2.89 -17.63
N PHE A 86 -3.94 -2.46 -18.34
CA PHE A 86 -3.60 -1.05 -18.41
C PHE A 86 -4.55 -0.31 -19.37
N ILE A 87 -5.00 0.87 -18.97
CA ILE A 87 -5.77 1.75 -19.83
C ILE A 87 -5.12 3.15 -19.91
N GLY A 88 -4.98 3.65 -21.13
CA GLY A 88 -4.39 4.96 -21.40
C GLY A 88 -5.37 6.12 -21.19
N LEU A 89 -4.86 7.35 -21.24
CA LEU A 89 -5.61 8.60 -21.02
C LEU A 89 -6.76 8.86 -22.03
N LYS A 90 -6.92 8.04 -23.07
CA LYS A 90 -7.93 8.23 -24.14
C LYS A 90 -9.13 7.29 -24.01
N ALA A 91 -9.30 6.70 -22.84
CA ALA A 91 -10.36 5.73 -22.59
C ALA A 91 -11.76 6.37 -22.56
N ASP A 92 -12.79 5.57 -22.76
CA ASP A 92 -14.19 5.99 -22.57
C ASP A 92 -14.97 4.88 -21.82
N PRO A 93 -15.55 5.15 -20.62
CA PRO A 93 -15.35 6.37 -19.84
C PRO A 93 -13.86 6.59 -19.56
N PRO A 94 -13.43 7.84 -19.32
CA PRO A 94 -12.01 8.18 -19.17
C PRO A 94 -11.32 7.42 -18.05
N GLU A 95 -12.05 6.80 -17.12
CA GLU A 95 -11.44 6.04 -16.04
C GLU A 95 -12.14 4.72 -15.67
N SER A 96 -11.32 3.79 -15.19
CA SER A 96 -11.69 2.76 -14.24
C SER A 96 -10.50 2.72 -13.28
N PRO A 97 -10.62 3.26 -12.06
CA PRO A 97 -9.46 3.40 -11.18
C PRO A 97 -8.72 2.07 -10.99
N VAL A 98 -9.48 1.01 -10.73
CA VAL A 98 -9.00 -0.37 -10.68
C VAL A 98 -10.00 -1.29 -11.37
N GLY A 99 -9.54 -2.45 -11.86
CA GLY A 99 -10.30 -3.35 -12.72
C GLY A 99 -11.20 -4.37 -12.01
N TYR A 100 -11.44 -4.21 -10.71
CA TYR A 100 -12.27 -5.13 -9.93
C TYR A 100 -13.08 -4.37 -8.86
N PRO A 101 -14.19 -4.94 -8.35
CA PRO A 101 -14.98 -4.32 -7.28
C PRO A 101 -14.15 -4.14 -6.01
N LEU A 102 -14.03 -2.89 -5.54
CA LEU A 102 -13.27 -2.57 -4.34
C LEU A 102 -14.22 -2.22 -3.20
N GLN A 103 -13.95 -2.75 -2.01
CA GLN A 103 -14.74 -2.51 -0.81
C GLN A 103 -13.83 -2.09 0.35
N LEU A 104 -14.36 -1.25 1.23
CA LEU A 104 -13.76 -0.91 2.52
C LEU A 104 -14.70 -1.36 3.63
N PHE A 105 -14.24 -2.26 4.48
CA PHE A 105 -15.03 -2.85 5.59
C PHE A 105 -16.39 -3.42 5.10
N GLY A 106 -16.37 -4.09 3.96
CA GLY A 106 -17.56 -4.66 3.31
C GLY A 106 -18.53 -3.64 2.68
N LYS A 107 -18.18 -2.34 2.67
CA LYS A 107 -18.95 -1.30 1.97
C LYS A 107 -18.34 -1.03 0.59
N PRO A 108 -19.15 -0.92 -0.47
CA PRO A 108 -18.63 -0.62 -1.81
C PRO A 108 -17.92 0.75 -1.88
N LEU A 109 -16.71 0.77 -2.44
CA LEU A 109 -15.99 1.98 -2.83
C LEU A 109 -15.92 2.17 -4.35
N LEU A 110 -15.91 1.07 -5.11
CA LEU A 110 -15.87 1.06 -6.56
C LEU A 110 -16.60 -0.17 -7.12
N GLU A 111 -17.47 0.05 -8.10
CA GLU A 111 -17.97 -0.98 -9.01
C GLU A 111 -17.47 -0.63 -10.43
N PRO A 112 -16.40 -1.26 -10.91
CA PRO A 112 -15.69 -0.76 -12.07
C PRO A 112 -16.48 -1.02 -13.37
N PRO A 113 -16.54 -0.05 -14.30
CA PRO A 113 -17.25 -0.23 -15.57
C PRO A 113 -16.50 -1.15 -16.56
N ARG A 114 -15.27 -1.56 -16.23
CA ARG A 114 -14.38 -2.41 -17.04
C ARG A 114 -13.29 -3.03 -16.19
N SER A 115 -12.54 -3.97 -16.74
CA SER A 115 -11.47 -4.68 -16.03
C SER A 115 -10.11 -3.97 -16.02
N THR A 116 -9.98 -2.77 -16.58
CA THR A 116 -8.69 -2.06 -16.66
C THR A 116 -8.43 -1.13 -15.47
N SER A 117 -7.20 -0.60 -15.38
CA SER A 117 -6.67 0.11 -14.22
C SER A 117 -5.70 1.25 -14.60
N TYR A 118 -5.55 2.19 -13.68
CA TYR A 118 -4.55 3.25 -13.69
C TYR A 118 -3.58 3.11 -12.49
N CYS A 119 -2.46 3.82 -12.55
CA CYS A 119 -1.45 3.82 -11.50
C CYS A 119 -1.97 4.31 -10.13
N SER A 120 -2.75 5.40 -10.10
CA SER A 120 -3.40 5.93 -8.90
C SER A 120 -4.36 4.92 -8.29
N GLY A 121 -5.25 4.34 -9.09
CA GLY A 121 -6.21 3.36 -8.58
C GLY A 121 -5.56 2.03 -8.18
N ALA A 122 -4.46 1.61 -8.80
CA ALA A 122 -3.66 0.47 -8.36
C ALA A 122 -3.14 0.69 -6.93
N THR A 123 -2.43 1.81 -6.71
CA THR A 123 -1.87 2.16 -5.39
C THR A 123 -2.95 2.41 -4.33
N TYR A 124 -4.06 3.05 -4.69
CA TYR A 124 -5.19 3.24 -3.78
C TYR A 124 -5.84 1.93 -3.37
N SER A 125 -5.96 0.98 -4.30
CA SER A 125 -6.51 -0.34 -3.99
C SER A 125 -5.61 -1.12 -3.04
N ALA A 126 -4.28 -1.02 -3.19
CA ALA A 126 -3.34 -1.61 -2.25
C ALA A 126 -3.49 -0.99 -0.84
N PHE A 127 -3.70 0.33 -0.77
CA PHE A 127 -4.02 1.03 0.48
C PHE A 127 -5.33 0.54 1.12
N VAL A 128 -6.42 0.46 0.35
CA VAL A 128 -7.73 0.00 0.85
C VAL A 128 -7.67 -1.45 1.32
N GLU A 129 -7.00 -2.33 0.58
CA GLU A 129 -6.85 -3.73 0.98
C GLU A 129 -5.99 -3.86 2.24
N MET A 130 -4.97 -3.03 2.40
CA MET A 130 -4.23 -2.93 3.66
C MET A 130 -5.13 -2.49 4.82
N LEU A 131 -6.00 -1.50 4.65
CA LEU A 131 -6.95 -1.09 5.69
C LEU A 131 -7.90 -2.24 6.06
N ASN A 132 -8.43 -2.96 5.06
CA ASN A 132 -9.28 -4.14 5.29
C ASN A 132 -8.55 -5.20 6.11
N MET A 133 -7.26 -5.45 5.87
CA MET A 133 -6.46 -6.39 6.66
C MET A 133 -6.16 -5.87 8.07
N LEU A 134 -5.87 -4.58 8.21
CA LEU A 134 -5.53 -3.96 9.48
C LEU A 134 -6.69 -3.99 10.47
N TYR A 135 -7.88 -3.61 10.02
CA TYR A 135 -9.06 -3.55 10.88
C TYR A 135 -9.92 -4.81 10.82
N GLY A 136 -9.76 -5.66 9.81
CA GLY A 136 -10.54 -6.89 9.65
C GLY A 136 -12.05 -6.61 9.70
N ASP A 137 -12.76 -7.42 10.48
CA ASP A 137 -14.18 -7.23 10.77
C ASP A 137 -14.44 -6.25 11.94
N SER A 138 -13.42 -5.52 12.43
CA SER A 138 -13.62 -4.54 13.50
C SER A 138 -14.45 -3.38 12.93
N LEU A 139 -15.75 -3.45 13.20
CA LEU A 139 -16.78 -2.49 12.82
C LEU A 139 -16.69 -1.20 13.66
N GLN A 140 -15.52 -0.56 13.77
CA GLN A 140 -15.58 0.88 14.02
C GLN A 140 -16.21 1.47 12.77
N GLU A 141 -17.52 1.72 12.85
CA GLU A 141 -18.27 2.26 11.72
C GLU A 141 -17.67 3.63 11.38
N LEU A 142 -17.04 3.70 10.21
CA LEU A 142 -16.70 4.99 9.62
C LEU A 142 -17.99 5.80 9.52
N SER A 143 -17.90 7.05 9.95
CA SER A 143 -18.99 7.99 9.73
C SER A 143 -19.27 8.09 8.22
N ALA A 144 -20.55 8.26 7.87
CA ALA A 144 -20.99 8.20 6.48
C ALA A 144 -20.25 9.19 5.57
N ASP A 145 -19.89 10.36 6.10
CA ASP A 145 -19.12 11.40 5.44
C ASP A 145 -17.65 11.02 5.16
N ARG A 146 -17.01 10.24 6.05
CA ARG A 146 -15.66 9.72 5.83
C ARG A 146 -15.66 8.59 4.84
N LEU A 147 -16.62 7.66 4.94
CA LEU A 147 -16.81 6.62 3.94
C LEU A 147 -17.06 7.22 2.55
N GLU A 148 -17.90 8.26 2.47
CA GLU A 148 -18.13 9.02 1.25
C GLU A 148 -16.83 9.62 0.69
N ALA A 149 -16.00 10.21 1.56
CA ALA A 149 -14.74 10.81 1.17
C ALA A 149 -13.74 9.80 0.55
N LEU A 150 -13.83 8.52 0.93
CA LEU A 150 -12.99 7.42 0.43
C LEU A 150 -13.52 6.77 -0.86
N ARG A 151 -14.77 7.04 -1.27
CA ARG A 151 -15.36 6.40 -2.45
C ARG A 151 -14.68 6.90 -3.74
N MET A 152 -14.54 5.99 -4.71
CA MET A 152 -13.83 6.24 -5.98
C MET A 152 -14.74 6.62 -7.14
N GLN A 153 -16.06 6.56 -6.92
CA GLN A 153 -17.11 6.89 -7.89
C GLN A 153 -18.17 7.77 -7.22
N GLU A 154 -18.93 8.49 -8.03
CA GLU A 154 -20.17 9.11 -7.56
C GLU A 154 -21.26 8.07 -7.25
N PRO A 155 -22.30 8.41 -6.46
CA PRO A 155 -23.38 7.48 -6.12
C PRO A 155 -24.10 6.86 -7.33
N ASP A 156 -24.07 7.51 -8.49
CA ASP A 156 -24.64 7.03 -9.74
C ASP A 156 -23.68 6.15 -10.57
N GLY A 157 -22.48 5.87 -10.05
CA GLY A 157 -21.43 5.12 -10.73
C GLY A 157 -20.53 5.97 -11.65
N GLY A 158 -20.79 7.28 -11.73
CA GLY A 158 -19.97 8.23 -12.48
C GLY A 158 -18.54 8.36 -11.93
N ARG A 159 -17.63 8.86 -12.78
CA ARG A 159 -16.26 9.23 -12.39
C ARG A 159 -16.31 10.24 -11.24
N ARG A 160 -15.44 10.06 -10.26
CA ARG A 160 -15.17 11.08 -9.26
C ARG A 160 -13.98 11.91 -9.70
N GLU A 161 -14.17 13.23 -9.77
CA GLU A 161 -13.13 14.13 -10.23
C GLU A 161 -11.94 14.25 -9.27
N ASP A 162 -10.83 14.69 -9.83
CA ASP A 162 -9.61 15.01 -9.10
C ASP A 162 -9.89 16.12 -8.06
N GLU A 163 -9.02 16.24 -7.05
CA GLU A 163 -9.15 17.14 -5.89
C GLU A 163 -10.32 16.84 -4.93
N ILE A 164 -11.35 16.09 -5.36
CA ILE A 164 -12.56 15.79 -4.57
C ILE A 164 -12.26 14.76 -3.49
N LYS A 165 -12.27 15.24 -2.24
CA LYS A 165 -12.15 14.41 -1.02
C LYS A 165 -10.89 13.53 -1.05
N PHE A 166 -10.91 12.36 -0.40
CA PHE A 166 -9.70 11.56 -0.22
C PHE A 166 -9.26 10.93 -1.56
N TRP A 167 -10.18 10.26 -2.27
CA TRP A 167 -9.86 9.62 -3.56
C TRP A 167 -9.40 10.64 -4.59
N GLY A 168 -10.13 11.74 -4.79
CA GLY A 168 -9.76 12.76 -5.78
C GLY A 168 -8.39 13.37 -5.51
N LYS A 169 -8.03 13.57 -4.23
CA LYS A 169 -6.67 14.00 -3.85
C LYS A 169 -5.60 12.95 -4.10
N TRP A 170 -5.93 11.67 -3.96
CA TRP A 170 -5.00 10.58 -4.29
C TRP A 170 -4.80 10.45 -5.81
N ASN A 171 -5.86 10.65 -6.58
CA ASN A 171 -5.89 10.53 -8.03
C ASN A 171 -5.29 11.75 -8.76
N ASP A 172 -5.20 12.86 -8.04
CA ASP A 172 -4.81 14.17 -8.56
C ASP A 172 -3.45 14.18 -9.27
N ASP A 173 -3.30 15.15 -10.17
CA ASP A 173 -2.04 15.45 -10.82
C ASP A 173 -1.00 15.94 -9.80
N GLY A 174 0.26 15.52 -9.97
CA GLY A 174 1.34 15.88 -9.04
C GLY A 174 1.61 14.79 -7.99
N PHE A 175 1.48 15.13 -6.71
CA PHE A 175 1.92 14.28 -5.59
C PHE A 175 0.73 13.80 -4.73
N GLY A 176 -0.26 13.18 -5.39
CA GLY A 176 -1.54 12.81 -4.78
C GLY A 176 -1.47 11.96 -3.50
N ASN A 177 -0.48 11.07 -3.36
CA ASN A 177 -0.32 10.31 -2.12
C ASN A 177 -0.01 11.25 -0.94
N HIS A 178 0.78 12.30 -1.15
CA HIS A 178 1.05 13.31 -0.13
C HIS A 178 -0.19 14.15 0.17
N PHE A 179 -0.94 14.58 -0.86
CA PHE A 179 -2.16 15.36 -0.65
C PHE A 179 -3.17 14.57 0.20
N ALA A 180 -3.38 13.30 -0.12
CA ALA A 180 -4.34 12.44 0.58
C ALA A 180 -3.86 12.00 1.98
N LEU A 181 -2.65 11.44 2.09
CA LEU A 181 -2.18 10.81 3.33
C LEU A 181 -1.52 11.77 4.31
N VAL A 182 -0.81 12.80 3.84
CA VAL A 182 -0.07 13.71 4.72
C VAL A 182 -0.91 14.92 5.08
N GLN A 183 -1.46 15.62 4.08
CA GLN A 183 -2.17 16.87 4.31
C GLN A 183 -3.64 16.64 4.72
N TYR A 184 -4.38 15.90 3.90
CA TYR A 184 -5.83 15.77 4.06
C TYR A 184 -6.24 14.88 5.24
N SER A 185 -5.65 13.68 5.34
CA SER A 185 -6.03 12.70 6.35
C SER A 185 -5.08 12.57 7.53
N GLN A 186 -3.83 13.02 7.39
CA GLN A 186 -2.77 12.89 8.40
C GLN A 186 -2.48 11.43 8.81
N MET A 187 -2.74 10.46 7.92
CA MET A 187 -2.42 9.06 8.14
C MET A 187 -0.95 8.71 7.89
N GLY A 188 -0.24 9.56 7.15
CA GLY A 188 1.14 9.32 6.76
C GLY A 188 2.04 10.53 6.96
N THR A 189 3.34 10.27 6.82
CA THR A 189 4.39 11.29 6.86
C THR A 189 5.22 11.25 5.59
N THR A 190 5.86 12.37 5.25
CA THR A 190 6.78 12.44 4.11
C THR A 190 8.12 11.81 4.47
N ILE A 191 8.68 11.04 3.54
CA ILE A 191 9.94 10.33 3.68
C ILE A 191 10.93 10.83 2.63
N LYS A 192 12.20 10.99 3.01
CA LYS A 192 13.27 11.30 2.05
C LYS A 192 13.72 10.03 1.32
N PRO A 193 14.19 10.10 0.07
CA PRO A 193 14.62 8.92 -0.71
C PRO A 193 15.55 7.94 0.03
N ILE A 194 16.50 8.46 0.82
CA ILE A 194 17.42 7.65 1.64
C ILE A 194 16.71 6.79 2.69
N HIS A 195 15.58 7.26 3.22
CA HIS A 195 14.79 6.58 4.26
C HIS A 195 13.66 5.70 3.67
N ALA A 196 13.51 5.67 2.34
CA ALA A 196 12.46 4.90 1.68
C ALA A 196 12.64 3.40 1.95
N ARG A 197 11.53 2.70 2.21
CA ARG A 197 11.47 1.26 2.47
C ARG A 197 10.32 0.63 1.68
N PRO A 198 10.44 -0.67 1.31
CA PRO A 198 9.37 -1.35 0.57
C PRO A 198 8.01 -1.13 1.21
N GLY A 199 6.97 -0.88 0.41
CA GLY A 199 5.62 -0.57 0.90
C GLY A 199 5.32 0.92 1.13
N ASP A 200 6.32 1.80 1.02
CA ASP A 200 6.06 3.25 0.99
C ASP A 200 5.33 3.64 -0.31
N PHE A 201 4.37 4.56 -0.22
CA PHE A 201 3.73 5.14 -1.40
C PHE A 201 4.65 6.18 -2.01
N MET A 202 4.75 6.22 -3.33
CA MET A 202 5.62 7.16 -4.02
C MET A 202 4.94 7.72 -5.27
N ASN A 203 4.96 9.04 -5.40
CA ASN A 203 4.66 9.71 -6.65
C ASN A 203 5.97 10.07 -7.36
N ILE A 204 6.09 9.66 -8.62
CA ILE A 204 7.23 9.95 -9.49
C ILE A 204 6.85 11.10 -10.44
N SER A 205 7.71 12.12 -10.51
CA SER A 205 7.70 13.10 -11.59
C SER A 205 8.80 12.76 -12.58
N TRP A 206 8.44 12.46 -13.83
CA TRP A 206 9.41 12.09 -14.87
C TRP A 206 10.09 13.32 -15.48
N LYS A 207 11.34 13.19 -15.94
CA LYS A 207 11.98 14.24 -16.76
C LYS A 207 11.27 14.44 -18.10
N LYS A 208 10.67 13.37 -18.63
CA LYS A 208 9.84 13.36 -19.85
C LYS A 208 8.59 12.52 -19.55
N GLY A 209 7.43 13.16 -19.47
CA GLY A 209 6.16 12.50 -19.12
C GLY A 209 5.41 13.24 -18.00
N GLY A 210 4.26 12.70 -17.60
CA GLY A 210 3.44 13.21 -16.49
C GLY A 210 3.86 12.66 -15.11
N GLY A 211 2.96 12.70 -14.14
CA GLY A 211 3.12 12.04 -12.85
C GLY A 211 2.87 10.52 -12.92
N HIS A 212 3.31 9.78 -11.91
CA HIS A 212 3.01 8.35 -11.78
C HIS A 212 2.94 7.95 -10.30
N SER A 213 1.83 7.33 -9.89
CA SER A 213 1.65 6.80 -8.53
C SER A 213 2.11 5.35 -8.46
N VAL A 214 2.98 5.02 -7.51
CA VAL A 214 3.54 3.68 -7.35
C VAL A 214 3.63 3.29 -5.87
N VAL A 215 3.79 1.99 -5.59
CA VAL A 215 4.32 1.55 -4.30
C VAL A 215 5.79 1.21 -4.47
N PHE A 216 6.65 1.87 -3.69
CA PHE A 216 8.09 1.66 -3.71
C PHE A 216 8.44 0.27 -3.19
N LEU A 217 9.30 -0.45 -3.91
CA LEU A 217 9.80 -1.77 -3.51
C LEU A 217 11.27 -1.74 -3.12
N GLY A 218 12.06 -0.83 -3.68
CA GLY A 218 13.46 -0.65 -3.28
C GLY A 218 14.31 0.13 -4.28
N TRP A 219 15.51 0.51 -3.84
CA TRP A 219 16.57 0.93 -4.77
C TRP A 219 17.34 -0.30 -5.25
N TYR A 220 17.90 -0.26 -6.45
CA TYR A 220 18.64 -1.38 -7.01
C TYR A 220 19.85 -0.87 -7.81
N ILE A 221 21.02 -1.44 -7.52
CA ILE A 221 22.23 -1.23 -8.32
C ILE A 221 22.40 -2.47 -9.19
N ASP A 222 22.32 -2.31 -10.51
CA ASP A 222 22.48 -3.43 -11.43
C ASP A 222 23.95 -3.87 -11.58
N GLU A 223 24.17 -4.96 -12.29
CA GLU A 223 25.51 -5.56 -12.50
C GLU A 223 26.51 -4.62 -13.18
N ASN A 224 26.03 -3.59 -13.88
CA ASN A 224 26.84 -2.58 -14.55
C ASN A 224 27.03 -1.31 -13.68
N GLY A 225 26.56 -1.32 -12.44
CA GLY A 225 26.57 -0.16 -11.54
C GLY A 225 25.46 0.87 -11.82
N GLY A 226 24.49 0.53 -12.67
CA GLY A 226 23.34 1.39 -12.97
C GLY A 226 22.41 1.51 -11.76
N LYS A 227 22.02 2.74 -11.44
CA LYS A 227 21.15 3.05 -10.30
C LYS A 227 19.70 3.07 -10.75
N ASN A 228 18.88 2.22 -10.13
CA ASN A 228 17.50 2.01 -10.48
C ASN A 228 16.59 2.14 -9.25
N VAL A 229 15.32 2.46 -9.51
CA VAL A 229 14.23 2.25 -8.55
C VAL A 229 13.38 1.07 -9.01
N VAL A 230 12.93 0.28 -8.04
CA VAL A 230 12.01 -0.83 -8.21
C VAL A 230 10.70 -0.44 -7.54
N TYR A 231 9.59 -0.59 -8.26
CA TYR A 231 8.27 -0.25 -7.76
C TYR A 231 7.19 -1.15 -8.37
N TRP A 232 6.06 -1.24 -7.69
CA TRP A 232 4.84 -1.85 -8.19
C TRP A 232 3.82 -0.78 -8.61
N SER A 233 3.19 -0.94 -9.78
CA SER A 233 2.11 -0.06 -10.24
C SER A 233 1.30 -0.67 -11.38
N SER A 234 0.38 0.10 -11.97
CA SER A 234 -0.27 -0.18 -13.25
C SER A 234 0.19 0.77 -14.36
N GLN A 235 0.76 0.23 -15.43
CA GLN A 235 1.27 1.01 -16.57
C GLN A 235 1.36 0.20 -17.86
N THR A 236 1.60 0.86 -19.00
CA THR A 236 1.82 0.17 -20.28
C THR A 236 2.98 -0.84 -20.22
N GLY A 237 4.07 -0.49 -19.54
CA GLY A 237 5.26 -1.35 -19.45
C GLY A 237 5.05 -2.67 -18.69
N THR A 238 4.02 -2.73 -17.85
CA THR A 238 3.56 -3.93 -17.14
C THR A 238 2.28 -4.50 -17.75
N ASN A 239 1.71 -3.84 -18.76
CA ASN A 239 0.43 -4.19 -19.37
C ASN A 239 -0.77 -4.27 -18.37
N GLY A 240 -0.60 -3.76 -17.15
CA GLY A 240 -1.52 -3.96 -16.02
C GLY A 240 -0.76 -3.82 -14.72
N PHE A 241 -1.11 -4.55 -13.66
CA PHE A 241 -0.33 -4.54 -12.42
C PHE A 241 1.00 -5.28 -12.55
N GLY A 242 2.07 -4.72 -12.03
CA GLY A 242 3.32 -5.45 -11.87
C GLY A 242 4.50 -4.57 -11.45
N ASP A 243 5.62 -5.25 -11.29
CA ASP A 243 6.90 -4.69 -10.88
C ASP A 243 7.66 -4.09 -12.06
N GLN A 244 8.33 -2.97 -11.81
CA GLN A 244 9.15 -2.28 -12.79
C GLN A 244 10.46 -1.86 -12.18
N VAL A 245 11.52 -2.06 -12.96
CA VAL A 245 12.86 -1.55 -12.69
C VAL A 245 13.11 -0.41 -13.67
N VAL A 246 13.37 0.79 -13.17
CA VAL A 246 13.66 1.95 -14.02
C VAL A 246 14.92 2.70 -13.56
N PRO A 247 15.72 3.21 -14.51
CA PRO A 247 16.85 4.06 -14.18
C PRO A 247 16.43 5.36 -13.48
N ILE A 248 17.08 5.72 -12.37
CA ILE A 248 16.78 6.97 -11.64
C ILE A 248 17.04 8.21 -12.48
N GLU A 249 17.91 8.12 -13.49
CA GLU A 249 18.21 9.20 -14.43
C GLU A 249 17.00 9.65 -15.26
N ARG A 250 15.94 8.83 -15.34
CA ARG A 250 14.67 9.18 -16.00
C ARG A 250 13.75 10.02 -15.09
N ILE A 251 14.00 10.00 -13.80
CA ILE A 251 13.17 10.63 -12.76
C ILE A 251 13.69 12.06 -12.54
N LYS A 252 12.76 13.02 -12.50
CA LYS A 252 13.06 14.41 -12.15
C LYS A 252 13.09 14.57 -10.64
N SER A 253 12.06 14.07 -9.97
CA SER A 253 11.91 14.11 -8.51
C SER A 253 10.86 13.10 -8.07
N VAL A 254 10.84 12.78 -6.78
CA VAL A 254 9.83 11.91 -6.16
C VAL A 254 9.18 12.58 -4.95
N LYS A 255 8.00 12.13 -4.56
CA LYS A 255 7.45 12.39 -3.24
C LYS A 255 7.07 11.07 -2.61
N ILE A 256 7.69 10.74 -1.48
CA ILE A 256 7.51 9.44 -0.81
C ILE A 256 6.74 9.67 0.49
N VAL A 257 5.76 8.82 0.75
CA VAL A 257 4.89 8.85 1.92
C VAL A 257 4.87 7.48 2.58
N ARG A 258 5.16 7.45 3.88
CA ARG A 258 4.98 6.27 4.72
C ARG A 258 3.72 6.41 5.55
N LEU A 259 2.95 5.34 5.63
CA LEU A 259 1.82 5.26 6.55
C LEU A 259 2.34 5.15 7.99
N THR A 260 1.85 6.01 8.87
CA THR A 260 2.31 6.07 10.27
C THR A 260 1.19 6.04 11.28
N ASP A 261 -0.01 6.49 10.91
CA ASP A 261 -1.17 6.56 11.78
C ASP A 261 -2.47 6.27 10.99
N PRO A 262 -2.71 5.00 10.61
CA PRO A 262 -3.94 4.64 9.92
C PRO A 262 -5.21 4.92 10.74
N ASP A 263 -5.14 5.06 12.07
CA ASP A 263 -6.30 5.41 12.91
C ASP A 263 -6.78 6.85 12.65
N ALA A 264 -5.95 7.69 12.03
CA ALA A 264 -6.37 9.01 11.54
C ALA A 264 -7.59 8.93 10.59
N LEU A 265 -7.83 7.76 9.97
CA LEU A 265 -9.04 7.41 9.22
C LEU A 265 -10.35 7.77 9.95
N TYR A 266 -10.40 7.61 11.27
CA TYR A 266 -11.62 7.83 12.05
C TYR A 266 -11.79 9.28 12.54
N ARG A 267 -10.78 10.13 12.34
CA ARG A 267 -10.71 11.45 12.98
C ARG A 267 -10.36 12.59 12.04
N PHE A 268 -9.92 12.33 10.81
CA PHE A 268 -9.60 13.41 9.87
C PHE A 268 -10.83 14.30 9.57
N ASP A 269 -10.55 15.56 9.23
CA ASP A 269 -11.56 16.56 8.86
C ASP A 269 -11.74 16.57 7.33
N ILE A 270 -12.95 16.24 6.88
CA ILE A 270 -13.31 16.18 5.46
C ILE A 270 -13.34 17.54 4.75
N ALA A 271 -13.19 18.64 5.50
CA ALA A 271 -13.10 20.00 4.97
C ALA A 271 -11.65 20.48 4.80
N THR A 272 -10.66 19.68 5.24
CA THR A 272 -9.23 20.03 5.14
C THR A 272 -8.85 20.37 3.70
N GLN A 273 -8.26 21.55 3.53
CA GLN A 273 -7.69 21.98 2.26
C GLN A 273 -6.26 21.45 2.12
N VAL A 274 -5.82 21.27 0.88
CA VAL A 274 -4.46 20.84 0.56
C VAL A 274 -3.78 21.89 -0.30
N ASP A 275 -2.47 22.01 -0.13
CA ASP A 275 -1.56 22.74 -1.01
C ASP A 275 -1.01 21.76 -2.05
N ASP A 276 -1.37 22.00 -3.32
CA ASP A 276 -0.93 21.23 -4.48
C ASP A 276 0.45 21.68 -5.00
N SER A 277 0.96 22.80 -4.50
CA SER A 277 2.19 23.45 -4.97
C SER A 277 3.46 23.03 -4.21
N ILE A 278 3.51 21.76 -3.78
CA ILE A 278 4.65 21.23 -3.02
C ILE A 278 5.80 20.77 -3.93
N PRO A 279 7.06 20.92 -3.49
CA PRO A 279 8.21 20.45 -4.26
C PRO A 279 8.42 18.94 -4.12
N GLY A 280 8.90 18.31 -5.18
CA GLY A 280 9.45 16.95 -5.12
C GLY A 280 10.86 16.92 -4.51
N ASP A 281 11.26 15.75 -4.02
CA ASP A 281 12.60 15.47 -3.52
C ASP A 281 13.49 14.90 -4.65
N GLU A 282 14.74 15.37 -4.71
CA GLU A 282 15.75 14.81 -5.60
C GLU A 282 16.29 13.48 -5.05
N ILE A 283 16.68 12.57 -5.95
CA ILE A 283 17.28 11.29 -5.59
C ILE A 283 18.81 11.45 -5.65
N GLU A 284 19.44 11.66 -4.49
CA GLU A 284 20.89 11.86 -4.34
C GLU A 284 21.65 10.53 -4.15
N LEU A 285 21.29 9.52 -4.95
CA LEU A 285 21.88 8.18 -4.89
C LEU A 285 23.22 8.11 -5.62
#